data_AF-A0A2V7WUI8-F1
#
_entry.id   AF-A0A2V7WUI8-F1
#
_cell.length_a   1.000
_cell.length_b   1.000
_cell.length_c   1.000
_cell.angle_alpha   90.00
_cell.angle_beta   90.00
_cell.angle_gamma   90.00
#
_symmetry.space_group_name_H-M   'P 1'
#
loop_
_entity.id
_entity.type
_entity.pdbx_description
1 polymer ?
#
loop_
_entity_poly.entity_id
_entity_poly.type
_entity_poly.pdbx_seq_one_letter_code
_entity_poly.pdbx_strand_id
1 'polypeptide(L)' 'MRDLTAEEGGLVPAVALTAYARADDRRRALAAGYQAHLAKPVDPDELISLVARMAGRPRPAGRA' A
#
# COMPACT_ATOMS: atom_id res chain seq x y z
N MET A 1 7.79 -10.12 7.86
CA MET A 1 7.83 -10.43 6.41
C MET A 1 6.44 -10.90 6.02
N ARG A 2 5.96 -10.68 4.80
CA ARG A 2 4.65 -11.21 4.38
C ARG A 2 4.76 -12.73 4.21
N ASP A 3 4.35 -13.46 5.24
CA ASP A 3 4.54 -14.92 5.34
C ASP A 3 3.22 -15.69 5.42
N LEU A 4 2.09 -15.01 5.16
CA LEU A 4 0.78 -15.65 5.18
C LEU A 4 0.61 -16.53 3.94
N THR A 5 -0.05 -17.68 4.12
CA THR A 5 -0.45 -18.54 3.01
C THR A 5 -1.43 -17.80 2.08
N ALA A 6 -1.60 -18.29 0.85
CA ALA A 6 -2.57 -17.70 -0.08
C ALA A 6 -4.00 -17.70 0.50
N GLU A 7 -4.34 -18.77 1.24
CA GLU A 7 -5.65 -18.95 1.89
C GLU A 7 -5.86 -17.97 3.05
N GLU A 8 -4.79 -17.56 3.72
CA GLU A 8 -4.79 -16.54 4.79
C GLU A 8 -4.61 -15.10 4.25
N GLY A 9 -4.63 -14.92 2.93
CA GLY A 9 -4.55 -13.59 2.31
C GLY A 9 -3.13 -13.14 1.96
N GLY A 10 -2.17 -14.06 1.83
CA GLY A 10 -0.83 -13.78 1.31
C GLY A 10 -0.81 -13.12 -0.07
N LEU A 11 -1.87 -13.32 -0.87
CA LEU A 11 -2.04 -12.72 -2.20
C LEU A 11 -2.71 -11.34 -2.18
N VAL A 12 -3.22 -10.88 -1.03
CA VAL A 12 -3.87 -9.56 -0.93
C VAL A 12 -2.82 -8.48 -1.15
N PRO A 13 -3.06 -7.44 -1.98
CA PRO A 13 -2.14 -6.31 -2.09
C PRO A 13 -1.97 -5.59 -0.74
N ALA A 14 -0.73 -5.28 -0.35
CA ALA A 14 -0.43 -4.57 0.89
C ALA A 14 0.47 -3.35 0.65
N VAL A 15 0.19 -2.31 1.43
CA VAL A 15 0.95 -1.06 1.47
C VAL A 15 1.53 -0.87 2.87
N ALA A 16 2.82 -0.58 2.96
CA ALA A 16 3.45 -0.23 4.24
C ALA A 16 3.28 1.26 4.52
N LEU A 17 2.61 1.63 5.63
CA LEU A 17 2.48 3.03 6.07
C LEU A 17 3.41 3.29 7.27
N THR A 18 4.46 4.08 7.08
CA THR A 18 5.48 4.33 8.12
C THR A 18 5.51 5.79 8.58
N ALA A 19 5.98 6.03 9.81
CA ALA A 19 6.16 7.39 10.34
C ALA A 19 7.41 8.10 9.78
N TYR A 20 8.38 7.35 9.25
CA TYR A 20 9.60 7.88 8.64
C TYR A 20 9.63 7.57 7.15
N ALA A 21 9.84 8.61 6.34
CA ALA A 21 9.92 8.55 4.88
C ALA A 21 11.34 8.27 4.37
N ARG A 22 12.18 7.58 5.15
CA ARG A 22 13.56 7.33 4.70
C ARG A 22 13.52 6.35 3.52
N ALA A 23 14.39 6.59 2.54
CA ALA A 23 14.52 5.71 1.38
C ALA A 23 14.80 4.24 1.80
N ASP A 24 15.44 4.05 2.95
CA ASP A 24 15.70 2.72 3.51
C ASP A 24 14.42 1.99 3.95
N ASP A 25 13.49 2.69 4.61
CA ASP A 25 12.21 2.11 5.02
C ASP A 25 11.38 1.65 3.82
N ARG A 26 11.42 2.42 2.73
CA ARG A 26 10.80 2.03 1.46
C ARG A 26 11.44 0.76 0.90
N ARG A 27 12.78 0.67 0.85
CA ARG A 27 13.48 -0.53 0.36
C ARG A 27 13.14 -1.76 1.20
N ARG A 28 13.14 -1.60 2.53
CA ARG A 28 12.79 -2.68 3.46
C ARG A 28 11.33 -3.13 3.30
N ALA A 29 10.39 -2.21 3.11
CA ALA A 29 8.99 -2.54 2.86
C ALA A 29 8.83 -3.36 1.57
N LEU A 30 9.44 -2.92 0.47
CA LEU A 30 9.38 -3.64 -0.79
C LEU A 30 10.02 -5.03 -0.68
N ALA A 31 11.19 -5.12 -0.05
CA ALA A 31 11.87 -6.40 0.19
C ALA A 31 11.08 -7.36 1.09
N ALA A 32 10.25 -6.83 1.99
CA ALA A 32 9.40 -7.62 2.87
C ALA A 32 8.11 -8.15 2.21
N GLY A 33 7.87 -7.80 0.93
CA GLY A 33 6.72 -8.26 0.14
C GLY A 33 5.58 -7.26 0.00
N TYR A 34 5.75 -6.00 0.44
CA TYR A 34 4.75 -4.96 0.21
C TYR A 34 4.85 -4.42 -1.22
N GLN A 35 3.71 -4.09 -1.83
CA GLN A 35 3.64 -3.59 -3.20
C GLN A 35 3.86 -2.08 -3.26
N ALA A 36 3.62 -1.36 -2.16
CA ALA A 36 3.89 0.06 -2.04
C ALA A 36 4.26 0.46 -0.61
N HIS A 37 4.79 1.68 -0.49
CA HIS A 37 5.17 2.30 0.76
C HIS A 37 4.65 3.74 0.77
N LEU A 38 4.06 4.16 1.89
CA LEU A 38 3.58 5.50 2.16
C LEU A 38 4.18 6.00 3.47
N ALA A 39 4.48 7.29 3.53
CA ALA A 39 4.93 7.94 4.75
C ALA A 39 3.81 8.78 5.37
N LYS A 40 3.81 8.89 6.70
CA LYS A 40 2.92 9.79 7.42
C LYS A 40 3.50 11.23 7.46
N PRO A 41 2.66 12.27 7.48
CA PRO A 41 1.22 12.21 7.21
C PRO A 41 0.96 11.92 5.73
N VAL A 42 0.01 11.02 5.45
CA VAL A 42 -0.40 10.72 4.07
C VAL A 42 -1.64 11.53 3.74
N ASP A 43 -1.71 12.03 2.51
CA ASP A 43 -2.89 12.67 1.98
C ASP A 43 -4.03 11.64 1.79
N PRO A 44 -5.26 11.89 2.28
CA PRO A 44 -6.37 10.96 2.14
C PRO A 44 -6.71 10.61 0.68
N ASP A 45 -6.64 11.56 -0.24
CA ASP A 45 -6.90 11.34 -1.67
C ASP A 45 -5.80 10.48 -2.30
N GLU A 46 -4.54 10.68 -1.89
CA GLU A 46 -3.43 9.81 -2.28
C GLU A 46 -3.64 8.37 -1.79
N LEU A 47 -4.04 8.19 -0.53
CA LEU A 47 -4.31 6.88 0.05
C LEU A 47 -5.47 6.18 -0.68
N ILE A 48 -6.58 6.88 -0.91
CA ILE A 48 -7.75 6.34 -1.64
C ILE A 48 -7.34 5.92 -3.05
N SER A 49 -6.59 6.78 -3.75
CA SER A 49 -6.11 6.50 -5.10
C SER A 49 -5.19 5.28 -5.15
N LEU A 50 -4.31 5.14 -4.16
CA LEU A 50 -3.43 3.97 -4.04
C LEU A 50 -4.23 2.70 -3.77
N VAL A 51 -5.18 2.73 -2.83
CA VAL A 51 -6.04 1.57 -2.52
C VAL A 51 -6.87 1.15 -3.74
N ALA A 52 -7.45 2.12 -4.47
CA ALA A 52 -8.22 1.84 -5.68
C ALA A 52 -7.35 1.14 -6.74
N ARG A 53 -6.14 1.67 -6.99
CA ARG A 53 -5.16 1.08 -7.91
C ARG A 53 -4.76 -0.34 -7.49
N MET A 54 -4.51 -0.56 -6.20
CA MET A 54 -4.14 -1.87 -5.67
C MET A 54 -5.27 -2.89 -5.78
N ALA A 55 -6.52 -2.47 -5.59
CA ALA A 55 -7.69 -3.31 -5.71
C ALA A 55 -8.09 -3.61 -7.17
N GLY A 56 -7.35 -3.12 -8.16
CA GLY A 56 -7.69 -3.24 -9.59
C GLY A 56 -9.00 -2.53 -9.96
N ARG A 57 -9.47 -1.59 -9.12
CA ARG A 57 -10.69 -0.83 -9.37
C ARG A 57 -10.32 0.47 -10.08
N PRO A 58 -11.02 0.84 -11.17
CA PRO A 58 -10.91 2.20 -11.69
C PRO A 58 -11.34 3.17 -10.58
N ARG A 59 -10.58 4.28 -10.43
CA ARG A 59 -10.88 5.33 -9.44
C ARG A 59 -12.38 5.65 -9.52
N PRO A 60 -13.14 5.56 -8.40
CA PRO A 60 -14.53 5.97 -8.44
C PRO A 60 -14.58 7.41 -8.91
N ALA A 61 -15.24 7.64 -10.05
CA ALA A 61 -15.47 8.98 -10.57
C ALA A 61 -16.16 9.75 -9.44
N GLY A 62 -15.45 10.72 -8.86
CA GLY A 62 -15.95 11.52 -7.75
C GLY A 62 -17.32 12.07 -8.13
N ARG A 63 -18.30 11.83 -7.27
CA ARG A 63 -19.60 12.47 -7.37
C ARG A 63 -19.35 13.96 -7.13
N ALA A 64 -19.46 14.75 -8.21
CA ALA A 64 -19.49 16.20 -8.16
C ALA A 64 -20.70 16.69 -7.33
#